data_AF-A0A6G1RKA6-F1
#
_entry.id   AF-A0A6G1RKA6-F1
#
_cell.length_a   1.000
_cell.length_b   1.000
_cell.length_c   1.000
_cell.angle_alpha   90.00
_cell.angle_beta   90.00
_cell.angle_gamma   90.00
#
_symmetry.space_group_name_H-M   'P 1'
#
loop_
_entity.id
_entity.type
_entity.pdbx_description
1 polymer ?
#
loop_
_entity_poly.entity_id
_entity_poly.type
_entity_poly.pdbx_seq_one_letter_code
_entity_poly.pdbx_strand_id
1 'polypeptide(L)'
;VGDLEGCIHYKVVKYERIKFLVIALKNAVEIYAWAPKPYHKFMAFKSFADLQHKPLLVDLTVEEGQRLKVIFGSHTGFHVIDVDSGNSYDIYIPSHIQGNITPHAIVILPKTDGMEMLVCYEDEGVYVNTYGRITKDVVLQWGEMPTSVAYIHSNQIMGWGEKAIEIRSVETGHLDGVFMHKRAQRLKFLCERNDKVFFASVRSGGSSQVFFMTLNRNSMMNW
;
A
#
# COMPACT_ATOMS: atom_id res chain seq x y z
N VAL A 1 -17.22 8.09 14.22
CA VAL A 1 -16.63 8.28 12.87
C VAL A 1 -17.73 8.90 12.02
N GLY A 2 -17.41 9.75 11.03
CA GLY A 2 -18.41 10.44 10.21
C GLY A 2 -19.28 9.48 9.38
N ASP A 3 -20.00 10.02 8.39
CA ASP A 3 -20.73 9.20 7.43
C ASP A 3 -19.74 8.39 6.58
N LEU A 4 -19.61 7.09 6.87
CA LEU A 4 -18.71 6.17 6.17
C LEU A 4 -19.36 5.55 4.92
N GLU A 5 -20.59 5.96 4.61
CA GLU A 5 -21.30 5.51 3.43
C GLU A 5 -20.50 5.84 2.17
N GLY A 6 -20.29 4.84 1.32
CA GLY A 6 -19.51 5.00 0.09
C GLY A 6 -17.98 4.98 0.26
N CYS A 7 -17.46 4.50 1.40
CA CYS A 7 -16.03 4.18 1.56
C CYS A 7 -15.58 3.15 0.50
N ILE A 8 -14.62 3.56 -0.34
CA ILE A 8 -14.00 2.71 -1.37
C ILE A 8 -12.79 1.99 -0.78
N HIS A 9 -11.94 2.74 -0.07
CA HIS A 9 -10.75 2.21 0.57
C HIS A 9 -10.45 2.99 1.85
N TYR A 10 -9.83 2.36 2.83
CA TYR A 10 -9.34 3.05 4.01
C TYR A 10 -8.01 2.48 4.49
N LYS A 11 -7.23 3.31 5.18
CA LYS A 11 -5.97 2.91 5.81
C LYS A 11 -5.87 3.50 7.21
N VAL A 12 -5.45 2.68 8.17
CA VAL A 12 -5.05 3.16 9.49
C VAL A 12 -3.53 3.27 9.51
N VAL A 13 -3.03 4.48 9.70
CA VAL A 13 -1.58 4.78 9.76
C VAL A 13 -1.23 5.18 11.18
N LYS A 14 -0.19 4.57 11.73
CA LYS A 14 0.33 4.92 13.06
C LYS A 14 1.65 5.66 12.89
N TYR A 15 1.74 6.85 13.46
CA TYR A 15 2.97 7.62 13.55
C TYR A 15 3.19 8.01 15.01
N GLU A 16 4.29 7.54 15.59
CA GLU A 16 4.58 7.67 17.01
C GLU A 16 3.39 7.24 17.91
N ARG A 17 2.79 8.20 18.63
CA ARG A 17 1.65 8.01 19.53
C ARG A 17 0.31 8.32 18.87
N ILE A 18 0.31 8.89 17.66
CA ILE A 18 -0.88 9.30 16.93
C ILE A 18 -1.28 8.20 15.94
N LYS A 19 -2.58 8.03 15.76
CA LYS A 19 -3.14 7.16 14.72
C LYS A 19 -4.00 8.03 13.81
N PHE A 20 -3.84 7.85 12.52
CA PHE A 20 -4.66 8.44 11.49
C PHE A 20 -5.52 7.36 10.84
N LEU A 21 -6.74 7.71 10.48
CA LEU A 21 -7.60 6.94 9.61
C LEU A 21 -7.82 7.77 8.36
N VAL A 22 -7.33 7.28 7.22
CA VAL A 22 -7.49 7.92 5.91
C VAL A 22 -8.47 7.11 5.10
N ILE A 23 -9.40 7.80 4.44
CA ILE A 23 -10.55 7.19 3.77
C ILE A 23 -10.67 7.77 2.37
N ALA A 24 -10.68 6.90 1.37
CA ALA A 24 -11.09 7.21 0.01
C ALA A 24 -12.60 7.04 -0.11
N LEU A 25 -13.29 8.12 -0.44
CA LEU A 25 -14.67 8.14 -0.91
C LEU A 25 -14.68 8.30 -2.43
N LYS A 26 -15.85 8.12 -3.07
CA LYS A 26 -16.01 8.23 -4.53
C LYS A 26 -15.40 9.49 -5.16
N ASN A 27 -15.50 10.63 -4.47
CA ASN A 27 -15.02 11.92 -4.97
C ASN A 27 -14.22 12.72 -3.91
N ALA A 28 -13.75 12.08 -2.83
CA ALA A 28 -13.07 12.78 -1.75
C ALA A 28 -12.06 11.88 -1.02
N VAL A 29 -11.09 12.50 -0.36
CA VAL A 29 -10.26 11.84 0.66
C VAL A 29 -10.44 12.54 2.00
N GLU A 30 -10.76 11.77 3.03
CA GLU A 30 -10.90 12.26 4.41
C GLU A 30 -9.83 11.69 5.32
N ILE A 31 -9.33 12.54 6.23
CA ILE A 31 -8.35 12.18 7.25
C ILE A 31 -8.99 12.43 8.61
N TYR A 32 -8.92 11.41 9.47
CA TYR A 32 -9.30 11.50 10.87
C TYR A 32 -8.09 11.19 11.74
N ALA A 33 -7.94 11.92 12.84
CA ALA A 33 -6.90 11.67 13.84
C ALA A 33 -7.52 11.07 15.11
N TRP A 34 -6.82 10.12 15.74
CA TRP A 34 -7.27 9.52 16.99
C TRP A 34 -7.10 10.51 18.15
N ALA A 35 -8.21 10.91 18.76
CA ALA A 35 -8.21 11.69 19.99
C ALA A 35 -8.16 10.75 21.21
N PRO A 36 -7.20 10.94 22.14
CA PRO A 36 -7.14 10.18 23.39
C PRO A 36 -8.33 10.51 24.31
N LYS A 37 -8.32 9.99 25.55
CA LYS A 37 -9.31 10.36 26.56
C LYS A 37 -9.35 11.90 26.75
N PRO A 38 -10.53 12.51 26.95
CA PRO A 38 -11.82 11.86 27.19
C PRO A 38 -12.57 11.39 25.94
N TYR A 39 -12.15 11.81 24.73
CA TYR A 39 -12.90 11.55 23.50
C TYR A 39 -12.84 10.09 23.03
N HIS A 40 -11.67 9.45 23.15
CA HIS A 40 -11.44 8.03 22.82
C HIS A 40 -12.04 7.59 21.47
N LYS A 41 -11.87 8.44 20.44
CA LYS A 41 -12.44 8.22 19.09
C LYS A 41 -11.62 8.95 18.02
N PHE A 42 -11.79 8.51 16.78
CA PHE A 42 -11.32 9.26 15.62
C PHE A 42 -12.15 10.54 15.42
N MET A 43 -11.45 11.66 15.33
CA MET A 43 -11.99 13.01 15.09
C MET A 43 -11.59 13.45 13.69
N ALA A 44 -12.49 14.14 12.99
CA ALA A 44 -12.18 14.69 11.66
C ALA A 44 -10.99 15.64 11.75
N PHE A 45 -10.04 15.49 10.83
CA PHE A 45 -8.82 16.28 10.77
C PHE A 45 -8.80 17.16 9.51
N LYS A 46 -8.92 16.55 8.33
CA LYS A 46 -8.98 17.23 7.02
C LYS A 46 -9.88 16.47 6.06
N SER A 47 -10.47 17.16 5.09
CA SER A 47 -11.23 16.57 3.99
C SER A 47 -10.88 17.31 2.71
N PHE A 48 -10.64 16.55 1.64
CA PHE A 48 -10.32 17.04 0.31
C PHE A 48 -11.35 16.48 -0.66
N ALA A 49 -12.23 17.34 -1.16
CA ALA A 49 -13.24 17.03 -2.16
C ALA A 49 -12.84 17.58 -3.53
N ASP A 50 -13.62 17.26 -4.57
CA ASP A 50 -13.45 17.77 -5.93
C ASP A 50 -12.04 17.54 -6.51
N LEU A 51 -11.45 16.39 -6.16
CA LEU A 51 -10.14 15.98 -6.67
C LEU A 51 -10.18 15.79 -8.19
N GLN A 52 -9.11 16.20 -8.87
CA GLN A 52 -8.93 15.99 -10.31
C GLN A 52 -9.07 14.51 -10.69
N HIS A 53 -8.52 13.63 -9.85
CA HIS A 53 -8.58 12.18 -10.02
C HIS A 53 -9.38 11.53 -8.90
N LYS A 54 -10.21 10.54 -9.25
CA LYS A 54 -11.05 9.82 -8.28
C LYS A 54 -10.20 8.79 -7.51
N PRO A 55 -10.18 8.82 -6.18
CA PRO A 55 -9.36 7.91 -5.40
C PRO A 55 -9.99 6.51 -5.34
N LEU A 56 -9.16 5.50 -5.58
CA LEU A 56 -9.51 4.06 -5.49
C LEU A 56 -8.77 3.37 -4.35
N LEU A 57 -7.59 3.90 -4.01
CA LEU A 57 -6.68 3.40 -3.01
C LEU A 57 -6.08 4.61 -2.28
N VAL A 58 -5.85 4.52 -0.97
CA VAL A 58 -5.25 5.60 -0.18
C VAL A 58 -4.24 5.05 0.83
N ASP A 59 -3.18 5.82 1.05
CA ASP A 59 -2.28 5.71 2.20
C ASP A 59 -1.90 7.13 2.69
N LEU A 60 -1.24 7.20 3.85
CA LEU A 60 -0.73 8.43 4.43
C LEU A 60 0.73 8.22 4.82
N THR A 61 1.60 9.11 4.34
CA THR A 61 2.97 9.17 4.81
C THR A 61 3.18 10.39 5.70
N VAL A 62 4.13 10.27 6.63
CA VAL A 62 4.57 11.35 7.49
C VAL A 62 6.05 11.56 7.20
N GLU A 63 6.37 12.66 6.55
CA GLU A 63 7.74 13.03 6.20
C GLU A 63 8.48 13.67 7.38
N GLU A 64 9.78 13.94 7.20
CA GLU A 64 10.55 14.75 8.14
C GLU A 64 9.84 16.07 8.46
N GLY A 65 9.94 16.51 9.73
CA GLY A 65 9.25 17.70 10.20
C GLY A 65 7.73 17.52 10.38
N GLN A 66 7.24 16.29 10.43
CA GLN A 66 5.82 15.94 10.64
C GLN A 66 4.89 16.40 9.50
N ARG A 67 5.42 16.54 8.29
CA ARG A 67 4.62 16.90 7.11
C ARG A 67 3.78 15.71 6.69
N LEU A 68 2.47 15.89 6.67
CA LEU A 68 1.52 14.86 6.30
C LEU A 68 1.24 14.94 4.80
N LYS A 69 1.36 13.80 4.11
CA LYS A 69 0.95 13.68 2.71
C LYS A 69 0.07 12.46 2.53
N VAL A 70 -1.07 12.65 1.87
CA VAL A 70 -1.91 11.55 1.40
C VAL A 70 -1.38 11.11 0.05
N ILE A 71 -1.24 9.81 -0.14
CA ILE A 71 -0.98 9.20 -1.44
C ILE A 71 -2.25 8.47 -1.84
N PHE A 72 -2.70 8.67 -3.07
CA PHE A 72 -3.85 7.92 -3.58
C PHE A 72 -3.63 7.41 -5.00
N GLY A 73 -4.12 6.20 -5.25
CA GLY A 73 -4.19 5.61 -6.58
C GLY A 73 -5.54 5.91 -7.24
N SER A 74 -5.53 6.14 -8.54
CA SER A 74 -6.70 6.36 -9.38
C SER A 74 -6.62 5.51 -10.65
N HIS A 75 -7.64 5.58 -11.51
CA HIS A 75 -7.58 4.97 -12.83
C HIS A 75 -6.52 5.57 -13.76
N THR A 76 -5.96 6.74 -13.46
CA THR A 76 -4.97 7.40 -14.32
C THR A 76 -3.54 7.14 -13.85
N GLY A 77 -3.34 6.89 -12.55
CA GLY A 77 -2.02 6.92 -11.93
C GLY A 77 -2.10 7.15 -10.43
N PHE A 78 -0.97 7.52 -9.86
CA PHE A 78 -0.78 7.80 -8.43
C PHE A 78 -0.50 9.28 -8.20
N HIS A 79 -1.08 9.76 -7.11
CA HIS A 79 -1.23 11.18 -6.81
C HIS A 79 -0.92 11.45 -5.36
N VAL A 80 -0.51 12.68 -5.08
CA VAL A 80 -0.28 13.17 -3.72
C VAL A 80 -1.19 14.34 -3.41
N ILE A 81 -1.58 14.44 -2.14
CA ILE A 81 -2.16 15.65 -1.54
C ILE A 81 -1.27 16.05 -0.37
N ASP A 82 -0.69 17.24 -0.44
CA ASP A 82 -0.02 17.86 0.70
C ASP A 82 -1.08 18.34 1.69
N VAL A 83 -1.10 17.78 2.90
CA VAL A 83 -2.24 17.92 3.82
C VAL A 83 -2.33 19.33 4.41
N ASP A 84 -1.21 20.02 4.52
CA ASP A 84 -1.14 21.36 5.08
C ASP A 84 -1.61 22.41 4.07
N SER A 85 -1.09 22.35 2.84
CA SER A 85 -1.43 23.29 1.76
C SER A 85 -2.71 22.93 1.00
N GLY A 86 -3.10 21.66 0.99
CA GLY A 86 -4.20 21.13 0.16
C GLY A 86 -3.86 20.98 -1.32
N ASN A 87 -2.61 21.25 -1.72
CA ASN A 87 -2.18 21.09 -3.10
C ASN A 87 -2.17 19.61 -3.48
N SER A 88 -2.70 19.30 -4.66
CA SER A 88 -2.67 17.96 -5.24
C SER A 88 -1.93 17.95 -6.57
N TYR A 89 -1.15 16.90 -6.80
CA TYR A 89 -0.35 16.73 -8.02
C TYR A 89 -0.04 15.25 -8.27
N ASP A 90 0.25 14.92 -9.52
CA ASP A 90 0.58 13.57 -9.96
C ASP A 90 2.02 13.22 -9.55
N ILE A 91 2.23 11.99 -9.05
CA ILE A 91 3.57 11.45 -8.78
C ILE A 91 3.98 10.36 -9.77
N TYR A 92 3.01 9.65 -10.35
CA TYR A 92 3.30 8.63 -11.36
C TYR A 92 2.09 8.38 -12.26
N ILE A 93 2.27 8.56 -13.57
CA ILE A 93 1.30 8.19 -14.61
C ILE A 93 2.02 7.27 -15.60
N PRO A 94 1.62 5.99 -15.73
CA PRO A 94 2.24 5.08 -16.68
C PRO A 94 1.93 5.52 -18.11
N SER A 95 2.97 5.79 -18.91
CA SER A 95 2.84 6.31 -20.27
C SER A 95 2.63 5.22 -21.33
N HIS A 96 3.00 3.98 -21.03
CA HIS A 96 2.90 2.84 -21.95
C HIS A 96 1.52 2.19 -21.98
N ILE A 97 0.66 2.47 -20.99
CA ILE A 97 -0.71 1.95 -20.93
C ILE A 97 -1.66 3.01 -21.48
N GLN A 98 -2.36 2.67 -22.56
CA GLN A 98 -3.43 3.52 -23.10
C GLN A 98 -4.73 3.21 -22.36
N GLY A 99 -5.21 4.16 -21.55
CA GLY A 99 -6.48 4.06 -20.85
C GLY A 99 -6.35 4.00 -19.33
N ASN A 100 -7.27 3.27 -18.69
CA ASN A 100 -7.33 3.18 -17.24
C ASN A 100 -6.41 2.07 -16.71
N ILE A 101 -5.79 2.32 -15.56
CA ILE A 101 -5.10 1.32 -14.73
C ILE A 101 -5.94 0.93 -13.51
N THR A 102 -5.54 -0.16 -12.88
CA THR A 102 -6.07 -0.69 -11.62
C THR A 102 -4.98 -0.61 -10.55
N PRO A 103 -4.94 0.46 -9.73
CA PRO A 103 -4.01 0.54 -8.62
C PRO A 103 -4.42 -0.44 -7.52
N HIS A 104 -3.47 -1.19 -6.96
CA HIS A 104 -3.76 -2.20 -5.95
C HIS A 104 -2.84 -2.17 -4.72
N ALA A 105 -1.71 -1.46 -4.76
CA ALA A 105 -0.90 -1.25 -3.56
C ALA A 105 -0.11 0.07 -3.55
N ILE A 106 0.05 0.63 -2.36
CA ILE A 106 1.02 1.67 -2.02
C ILE A 106 1.79 1.13 -0.82
N VAL A 107 3.11 1.04 -0.94
CA VAL A 107 4.00 0.51 0.10
C VAL A 107 5.06 1.56 0.39
N ILE A 108 4.88 2.29 1.50
CA ILE A 108 5.89 3.24 1.99
C ILE A 108 7.15 2.48 2.38
N LEU A 109 8.30 2.88 1.83
CA LEU A 109 9.57 2.21 2.08
C LEU A 109 10.14 2.65 3.44
N PRO A 110 10.57 1.72 4.30
CA PRO A 110 11.20 2.07 5.56
C PRO A 110 12.56 2.74 5.32
N LYS A 111 13.03 3.51 6.30
CA LYS A 111 14.32 4.22 6.26
C LYS A 111 14.46 5.21 5.09
N THR A 112 13.34 5.74 4.62
CA THR A 112 13.30 6.81 3.59
C THR A 112 12.62 8.07 4.12
N ASP A 113 12.47 8.18 5.43
CA ASP A 113 11.76 9.28 6.12
C ASP A 113 10.37 9.56 5.54
N GLY A 114 9.67 8.50 5.11
CA GLY A 114 8.34 8.60 4.51
C GLY A 114 8.32 9.17 3.09
N MET A 115 9.48 9.42 2.49
CA MET A 115 9.61 10.09 1.19
C MET A 115 9.44 9.15 0.01
N GLU A 116 9.79 7.86 0.15
CA GLU A 116 9.79 6.91 -0.95
C GLU A 116 8.75 5.80 -0.75
N MET A 117 8.19 5.35 -1.86
CA MET A 117 7.19 4.30 -1.88
C MET A 117 7.30 3.46 -3.15
N LEU A 118 6.83 2.23 -3.04
CA LEU A 118 6.48 1.41 -4.18
C LEU A 118 4.98 1.60 -4.47
N VAL A 119 4.64 1.99 -5.70
CA VAL A 119 3.26 2.02 -6.19
C VAL A 119 3.05 0.84 -7.14
N CYS A 120 1.97 0.07 -6.92
CA CYS A 120 1.67 -1.10 -7.74
C CYS A 120 0.30 -0.98 -8.42
N TYR A 121 0.28 -1.29 -9.71
CA TYR A 121 -0.89 -1.27 -10.58
C TYR A 121 -0.77 -2.40 -11.58
N GLU A 122 -1.90 -2.99 -11.98
CA GLU A 122 -1.90 -4.17 -12.85
C GLU A 122 -0.92 -5.25 -12.35
N ASP A 123 0.05 -5.66 -13.16
CA ASP A 123 1.14 -6.56 -12.81
C ASP A 123 2.49 -5.84 -12.66
N GLU A 124 2.49 -4.51 -12.51
CA GLU A 124 3.70 -3.69 -12.39
C GLU A 124 3.85 -3.03 -11.02
N GLY A 125 5.09 -2.71 -10.64
CA GLY A 125 5.43 -1.92 -9.45
C GLY A 125 6.58 -0.97 -9.70
N VAL A 126 6.41 0.31 -9.38
CA VAL A 126 7.40 1.37 -9.63
C VAL A 126 7.76 2.08 -8.33
N TYR A 127 9.06 2.31 -8.13
CA TYR A 127 9.58 3.05 -6.98
C TYR A 127 9.62 4.55 -7.28
N VAL A 128 8.91 5.31 -6.46
CA VAL A 128 8.71 6.76 -6.66
C VAL A 128 8.77 7.48 -5.32
N ASN A 129 9.19 8.73 -5.33
CA ASN A 129 9.10 9.59 -4.15
C ASN A 129 7.85 10.49 -4.16
N THR A 130 7.57 11.14 -3.04
CA THR A 130 6.42 12.06 -2.89
C THR A 130 6.49 13.32 -3.76
N TYR A 131 7.56 13.49 -4.56
CA TYR A 131 7.72 14.56 -5.55
C TYR A 131 7.64 14.06 -7.00
N GLY A 132 7.29 12.79 -7.21
CA GLY A 132 7.12 12.19 -8.53
C GLY A 132 8.42 11.81 -9.25
N ARG A 133 9.53 11.70 -8.53
CA ARG A 133 10.79 11.18 -9.10
C ARG A 133 10.85 9.68 -8.92
N ILE A 134 11.23 8.97 -9.98
CA ILE A 134 11.61 7.56 -9.92
C ILE A 134 12.86 7.44 -9.04
N THR A 135 12.81 6.59 -8.01
CA THR A 135 13.91 6.44 -7.03
C THR A 135 14.79 5.23 -7.28
N LYS A 136 14.32 4.28 -8.10
CA LYS A 136 15.08 3.10 -8.53
C LYS A 136 14.82 2.82 -10.00
N ASP A 137 15.86 2.48 -10.75
CA ASP A 137 15.79 2.17 -12.19
C ASP A 137 15.17 0.79 -12.50
N VAL A 138 14.60 0.12 -11.49
CA VAL A 138 13.94 -1.17 -11.64
C VAL A 138 12.42 -1.04 -11.54
N VAL A 139 11.73 -1.71 -12.45
CA VAL A 139 10.29 -1.94 -12.41
C VAL A 139 10.06 -3.38 -11.97
N LEU A 140 9.22 -3.59 -10.96
CA LEU A 140 8.77 -4.92 -10.57
C LEU A 140 7.72 -5.41 -11.57
N GLN A 141 7.90 -6.62 -12.12
CA GLN A 141 6.92 -7.27 -12.98
C GLN A 141 6.41 -8.54 -12.30
N TRP A 142 5.22 -8.51 -11.73
CA TRP A 142 4.57 -9.68 -11.14
C TRP A 142 4.12 -10.66 -12.22
N GLY A 143 4.10 -11.97 -11.93
CA GLY A 143 3.54 -12.96 -12.85
C GLY A 143 2.01 -12.89 -12.99
N GLU A 144 1.36 -12.25 -12.03
CA GLU A 144 -0.07 -11.87 -12.03
C GLU A 144 -0.28 -10.69 -11.08
N MET A 145 -1.39 -9.93 -11.24
CA MET A 145 -1.73 -8.85 -10.32
C MET A 145 -1.90 -9.37 -8.88
N PRO A 146 -1.01 -8.98 -7.94
CA PRO A 146 -1.12 -9.42 -6.56
C PRO A 146 -2.33 -8.80 -5.85
N THR A 147 -3.06 -9.61 -5.09
CA THR A 147 -4.17 -9.14 -4.25
C THR A 147 -3.71 -8.39 -3.00
N SER A 148 -2.45 -8.56 -2.60
CA SER A 148 -1.82 -7.84 -1.50
C SER A 148 -0.33 -7.74 -1.78
N VAL A 149 0.28 -6.62 -1.42
CA VAL A 149 1.74 -6.40 -1.52
C VAL A 149 2.24 -5.87 -0.19
N ALA A 150 3.41 -6.33 0.26
CA ALA A 150 4.03 -5.82 1.49
C ALA A 150 5.56 -5.83 1.39
N TYR A 151 6.17 -4.80 1.97
CA TYR A 151 7.60 -4.81 2.27
C TYR A 151 7.84 -5.65 3.54
N ILE A 152 8.88 -6.48 3.52
CA ILE A 152 9.33 -7.27 4.67
C ILE A 152 10.76 -6.90 5.09
N HIS A 153 11.10 -7.10 6.37
CA HIS A 153 12.34 -6.59 6.98
C HIS A 153 13.64 -7.05 6.30
N SER A 154 13.60 -8.13 5.51
CA SER A 154 14.71 -8.63 4.70
C SER A 154 14.96 -7.84 3.40
N ASN A 155 14.39 -6.63 3.28
CA ASN A 155 14.54 -5.75 2.11
C ASN A 155 14.00 -6.37 0.83
N GLN A 156 12.82 -6.98 0.97
CA GLN A 156 12.12 -7.67 -0.10
C GLN A 156 10.68 -7.19 -0.14
N ILE A 157 10.09 -7.27 -1.31
CA ILE A 157 8.66 -7.09 -1.52
C ILE A 157 8.06 -8.47 -1.73
N MET A 158 7.01 -8.77 -0.97
CA MET A 158 6.19 -9.95 -1.17
C MET A 158 4.88 -9.56 -1.85
N GLY A 159 4.51 -10.27 -2.91
CA GLY A 159 3.22 -10.14 -3.60
C GLY A 159 2.40 -11.42 -3.44
N TRP A 160 1.19 -11.32 -2.88
CA TRP A 160 0.24 -12.44 -2.75
C TRP A 160 -0.71 -12.46 -3.95
N GLY A 161 -0.37 -13.26 -4.96
CA GLY A 161 -1.24 -13.58 -6.07
C GLY A 161 -2.27 -14.66 -5.74
N GLU A 162 -3.11 -15.00 -6.72
CA GLU A 162 -4.08 -16.09 -6.58
C GLU A 162 -3.43 -17.47 -6.75
N LYS A 163 -2.37 -17.56 -7.55
CA LYS A 163 -1.66 -18.80 -7.89
C LYS A 163 -0.35 -18.95 -7.13
N ALA A 164 0.28 -17.85 -6.74
CA ALA A 164 1.55 -17.88 -6.04
C ALA A 164 1.77 -16.68 -5.11
N ILE A 165 2.68 -16.85 -4.16
CA ILE A 165 3.32 -15.73 -3.46
C ILE A 165 4.71 -15.53 -4.07
N GLU A 166 4.96 -14.35 -4.62
CA GLU A 166 6.26 -13.96 -5.15
C GLU A 166 7.03 -13.13 -4.12
N ILE A 167 8.34 -13.35 -4.04
CA ILE A 167 9.28 -12.55 -3.24
C ILE A 167 10.29 -11.93 -4.19
N ARG A 168 10.42 -10.60 -4.16
CA ARG A 168 11.34 -9.86 -5.02
C ARG A 168 12.28 -8.97 -4.23
N SER A 169 13.51 -8.85 -4.68
CA SER A 169 14.49 -7.91 -4.12
C SER A 169 14.06 -6.47 -4.37
N VAL A 170 14.14 -5.63 -3.34
CA VAL A 170 13.87 -4.18 -3.44
C VAL A 170 14.95 -3.44 -4.23
N GLU A 171 16.18 -3.97 -4.29
CA GLU A 171 17.30 -3.34 -5.00
C GLU A 171 17.25 -3.63 -6.49
N THR A 172 17.06 -4.90 -6.85
CA THR A 172 17.28 -5.39 -8.22
C THR A 172 16.00 -5.80 -8.93
N GLY A 173 14.87 -5.88 -8.21
CA GLY A 173 13.60 -6.43 -8.70
C GLY A 173 13.64 -7.93 -9.05
N HIS A 174 14.77 -8.58 -8.81
CA HIS A 174 14.98 -10.00 -9.06
C HIS A 174 13.98 -10.84 -8.26
N LEU A 175 13.52 -11.95 -8.85
CA LEU A 175 12.63 -12.90 -8.23
C LEU A 175 13.42 -13.84 -7.30
N ASP A 176 13.40 -13.55 -6.01
CA ASP A 176 14.15 -14.29 -4.99
C ASP A 176 13.45 -15.59 -4.57
N GLY A 177 12.12 -15.69 -4.76
CA GLY A 177 11.38 -16.90 -4.43
C GLY A 177 9.92 -16.87 -4.88
N VAL A 178 9.36 -18.07 -5.08
CA VAL A 178 7.95 -18.27 -5.45
C VAL A 178 7.36 -19.42 -4.64
N PHE A 179 6.24 -19.17 -3.97
CA PHE A 179 5.46 -20.20 -3.30
C PHE A 179 4.17 -20.47 -4.06
N MET A 180 4.17 -21.51 -4.89
CA MET A 180 3.01 -21.92 -5.68
C MET A 180 1.89 -22.48 -4.80
N HIS A 181 0.66 -22.08 -5.08
CA HIS A 181 -0.54 -22.62 -4.44
C HIS A 181 -1.02 -23.87 -5.17
N LYS A 182 -1.38 -24.91 -4.42
CA LYS A 182 -1.98 -26.13 -5.02
C LYS A 182 -3.34 -25.86 -5.69
N ARG A 183 -4.02 -24.79 -5.29
CA ARG A 183 -5.30 -24.30 -5.81
C ARG A 183 -5.31 -22.79 -5.71
N ALA A 184 -6.03 -22.12 -6.60
CA ALA A 184 -6.21 -20.67 -6.54
C ALA A 184 -6.80 -20.25 -5.18
N GLN A 185 -6.18 -19.28 -4.53
CA GLN A 185 -6.60 -18.78 -3.22
C GLN A 185 -6.34 -17.28 -3.13
N ARG A 186 -7.32 -16.52 -2.62
CA ARG A 186 -7.14 -15.10 -2.31
C ARG A 186 -6.53 -14.96 -0.92
N LEU A 187 -5.25 -14.59 -0.88
CA LEU A 187 -4.50 -14.41 0.35
C LEU A 187 -4.27 -12.92 0.62
N LYS A 188 -4.46 -12.48 1.87
CA LYS A 188 -4.25 -11.10 2.28
C LYS A 188 -3.16 -11.03 3.34
N PHE A 189 -2.15 -10.20 3.12
CA PHE A 189 -1.14 -9.90 4.14
C PHE A 189 -1.80 -9.26 5.36
N LEU A 190 -1.35 -9.67 6.55
CA LEU A 190 -1.81 -9.10 7.82
C LEU A 190 -0.72 -8.29 8.47
N CYS A 191 0.42 -8.92 8.74
CA CYS A 191 1.58 -8.28 9.35
C CYS A 191 2.83 -9.16 9.24
N GLU A 192 3.98 -8.53 9.45
CA GLU A 192 5.21 -9.22 9.80
C GLU A 192 5.50 -9.01 11.28
N ARG A 193 5.87 -10.07 12.00
CA ARG A 193 6.28 -10.01 13.40
C ARG A 193 7.20 -11.18 13.75
N ASN A 194 8.31 -10.89 14.42
CA ASN A 194 9.29 -11.90 14.90
C ASN A 194 9.77 -12.85 13.78
N ASP A 195 10.22 -12.29 12.65
CA ASP A 195 10.66 -13.03 11.45
C ASP A 195 9.58 -13.96 10.86
N LYS A 196 8.30 -13.68 11.13
CA LYS A 196 7.16 -14.39 10.55
C LYS A 196 6.26 -13.43 9.80
N VAL A 197 5.80 -13.87 8.65
CA VAL A 197 4.78 -13.17 7.87
C VAL A 197 3.46 -13.88 8.05
N PHE A 198 2.46 -13.14 8.54
CA PHE A 198 1.11 -13.62 8.75
C PHE A 198 0.22 -13.14 7.61
N PHE A 199 -0.60 -14.05 7.08
CA PHE A 199 -1.55 -13.76 6.01
C PHE A 199 -2.79 -14.63 6.18
N ALA A 200 -3.93 -14.16 5.67
CA ALA A 200 -5.19 -14.88 5.78
C ALA A 200 -5.72 -15.28 4.41
N SER A 201 -6.31 -16.48 4.31
CA SER A 201 -7.17 -16.81 3.18
C SER A 201 -8.56 -16.21 3.37
N VAL A 202 -9.08 -15.60 2.31
CA VAL A 202 -10.46 -15.10 2.25
C VAL A 202 -11.28 -16.09 1.42
N ARG A 203 -12.05 -16.97 2.08
CA ARG A 203 -12.90 -17.95 1.38
C ARG A 203 -14.33 -17.42 1.22
N SER A 204 -14.95 -17.74 0.09
CA SER A 204 -16.38 -17.57 -0.11
C SER A 204 -17.14 -18.42 0.93
N GLY A 205 -17.95 -17.79 1.78
CA GLY A 205 -18.69 -18.48 2.86
C GLY A 205 -18.28 -18.12 4.30
N GLY A 206 -17.43 -17.10 4.49
CA GLY A 206 -17.20 -16.48 5.81
C GLY A 206 -16.17 -17.19 6.69
N SER A 207 -15.63 -18.34 6.29
CA SER A 207 -14.49 -18.95 6.97
C SER A 207 -13.17 -18.35 6.47
N SER A 208 -12.36 -17.82 7.38
CA SER A 208 -11.01 -17.33 7.09
C SER A 208 -10.00 -18.14 7.89
N GLN A 209 -8.87 -18.47 7.28
CA GLN A 209 -7.76 -19.16 7.95
C GLN A 209 -6.54 -18.26 7.94
N VAL A 210 -5.90 -18.09 9.10
CA VAL A 210 -4.62 -17.39 9.23
C VAL A 210 -3.49 -18.39 9.10
N PHE A 211 -2.55 -18.09 8.21
CA PHE A 211 -1.32 -18.82 7.99
C PHE A 211 -0.14 -17.96 8.44
N PHE A 212 1.01 -18.60 8.62
CA PHE A 212 2.27 -17.89 8.76
C PHE A 212 3.37 -18.61 7.99
N MET A 213 4.32 -17.85 7.48
CA MET A 213 5.59 -18.34 6.95
C MET A 213 6.72 -17.77 7.78
N THR A 214 7.75 -18.57 8.03
CA THR A 214 8.97 -18.09 8.71
C THR A 214 9.94 -17.61 7.64
N LEU A 215 10.37 -16.36 7.76
CA LEU A 215 11.42 -15.79 6.90
C LEU A 215 12.77 -16.24 7.47
N ASN A 216 13.43 -17.18 6.80
CA ASN A 216 14.78 -17.55 7.20
C ASN A 216 15.76 -16.49 6.69
N ARG A 217 16.48 -15.84 7.60
CA ARG A 217 17.50 -14.82 7.26
C ARG A 217 18.64 -15.34 6.37
N ASN A 218 18.79 -16.67 6.24
CA ASN A 218 19.89 -17.32 5.52
C ASN A 218 19.47 -18.40 4.50
N SER A 219 18.17 -18.58 4.17
CA SER A 219 17.76 -19.69 3.28
C SER A 219 16.72 -19.31 2.22
N MET A 220 17.00 -18.29 1.43
CA MET A 220 16.48 -18.17 0.05
C MET A 220 17.53 -18.63 -0.96
N MET A 221 18.31 -19.65 -0.61
CA MET A 221 19.10 -20.43 -1.56
C MET A 221 18.66 -21.88 -1.45
N ASN A 222 18.20 -22.41 -2.58
CA ASN A 222 17.90 -23.80 -2.91
C ASN A 222 16.59 -24.38 -2.36
N TRP A 223 15.51 -24.27 -3.15
CA TRP A 223 14.55 -25.36 -3.40
C TRP A 223 14.08 -25.29 -4.86
#